data_AF-B7GBH0-F1
#
_entry.id   AF-B7GBH0-F1
#
_cell.length_a   1.000
_cell.length_b   1.000
_cell.length_c   1.000
_cell.angle_alpha   90.00
_cell.angle_beta   90.00
_cell.angle_gamma   90.00
#
_symmetry.space_group_name_H-M   'P 1'
#
loop_
_entity.id
_entity.type
_entity.pdbx_description
1 polymer ?
#
loop_
_entity_poly.entity_id
_entity_poly.type
_entity_poly.pdbx_seq_one_letter_code
_entity_poly.pdbx_strand_id
1 'polypeptide(L)'
;IAGTLAALITIYSEFTLKTTGCGLPAGPFGLVGAVEGISYLAIVGITAYSLVTKFRTGSGLPAGPAGVLGVAEGLCFTAIVTGLVVLGFQVVDYGYIPNAVPMEGGMCS
;
A
#
# COMPACT_ATOMS: atom_id res chain seq x y z
N ILE A 1 -10.43 -3.91 10.71
CA ILE A 1 -11.35 -3.65 9.58
C ILE A 1 -10.77 -2.60 8.65
N ALA A 2 -10.63 -1.32 9.05
CA ALA A 2 -10.10 -0.27 8.19
C ALA A 2 -8.69 -0.58 7.63
N GLY A 3 -7.74 -0.98 8.49
CA GLY A 3 -6.39 -1.38 8.05
C GLY A 3 -6.36 -2.62 7.15
N THR A 4 -7.28 -3.56 7.38
CA THR A 4 -7.43 -4.77 6.56
C THR A 4 -7.89 -4.42 5.14
N LEU A 5 -8.92 -3.55 5.02
CA LEU A 5 -9.44 -3.10 3.74
C LEU A 5 -8.41 -2.25 3.00
N ALA A 6 -7.74 -1.33 3.69
CA ALA A 6 -6.66 -0.52 3.12
C ALA A 6 -5.53 -1.40 2.56
N ALA A 7 -5.07 -2.40 3.34
CA ALA A 7 -4.04 -3.33 2.88
C ALA A 7 -4.44 -4.12 1.63
N LEU A 8 -5.70 -4.59 1.55
CA LEU A 8 -6.18 -5.29 0.35
C LEU A 8 -6.23 -4.38 -0.88
N ILE A 9 -6.69 -3.13 -0.72
CA ILE A 9 -6.72 -2.14 -1.80
C ILE A 9 -5.30 -1.85 -2.29
N THR A 10 -4.36 -1.64 -1.37
CA THR A 10 -2.96 -1.36 -1.69
C THR A 10 -2.28 -2.54 -2.37
N ILE A 11 -2.45 -3.77 -1.87
CA ILE A 11 -1.89 -4.98 -2.50
C ILE A 11 -2.44 -5.16 -3.91
N TYR A 12 -3.74 -4.89 -4.13
CA TYR A 12 -4.34 -4.94 -5.45
C TYR A 12 -3.76 -3.87 -6.39
N SER A 13 -3.52 -2.65 -5.87
CA SER A 13 -2.87 -1.60 -6.65
C SER A 13 -1.44 -1.96 -7.05
N GLU A 14 -0.65 -2.45 -6.09
CA GLU A 14 0.72 -2.92 -6.33
C GLU A 14 0.79 -4.07 -7.33
N PHE A 15 -0.15 -5.01 -7.27
CA PHE A 15 -0.26 -6.10 -8.23
C PHE A 15 -0.59 -5.60 -9.64
N THR A 16 -1.52 -4.66 -9.75
CA THR A 16 -1.88 -4.03 -11.03
C THR A 16 -0.66 -3.29 -11.60
N LEU A 17 0.06 -2.58 -10.74
CA LEU A 17 1.25 -1.82 -11.10
C LEU A 17 2.40 -2.72 -11.57
N LYS A 18 2.60 -3.89 -10.96
CA LYS A 18 3.58 -4.89 -11.43
C LYS A 18 3.20 -5.57 -12.73
N THR A 19 1.91 -5.83 -12.96
CA THR A 19 1.46 -6.61 -14.12
C THR A 19 1.24 -5.76 -15.36
N THR A 20 0.79 -4.52 -15.18
CA THR A 20 0.47 -3.61 -16.28
C THR A 20 1.52 -2.52 -16.47
N GLY A 21 2.38 -2.27 -15.47
CA GLY A 21 3.27 -1.11 -15.46
C GLY A 21 2.55 0.20 -15.11
N CYS A 22 1.23 0.15 -14.88
CA CYS A 22 0.37 1.31 -14.64
C CYS A 22 -0.32 1.26 -13.28
N GLY A 23 -0.44 2.44 -12.66
CA GLY A 23 -1.23 2.61 -11.43
C GLY A 23 -2.72 2.42 -11.69
N LEU A 24 -3.50 2.31 -10.61
CA LEU A 24 -4.95 2.20 -10.73
C LEU A 24 -5.52 3.46 -11.42
N PRO A 25 -6.48 3.31 -12.36
CA PRO A 25 -7.13 4.48 -12.94
C PRO A 25 -7.83 5.27 -11.84
N ALA A 26 -7.60 6.59 -11.82
CA ALA A 26 -8.15 7.49 -10.79
C ALA A 26 -9.69 7.45 -10.69
N GLY A 27 -10.37 6.92 -11.72
CA GLY A 27 -11.81 6.73 -11.76
C GLY A 27 -12.57 8.05 -11.99
N PRO A 28 -13.90 8.00 -12.11
CA PRO A 28 -14.72 9.20 -12.26
C PRO A 28 -14.50 10.12 -11.05
N PHE A 29 -14.24 11.40 -11.31
CA PHE A 29 -13.92 12.42 -10.30
C PHE A 29 -12.66 12.16 -9.45
N GLY A 30 -11.79 11.22 -9.83
CA GLY A 30 -10.55 10.93 -9.08
C GLY A 30 -10.77 10.17 -7.76
N LEU A 31 -11.98 9.65 -7.53
CA LEU A 31 -12.36 9.02 -6.25
C LEU A 31 -11.56 7.75 -5.96
N VAL A 32 -11.22 6.96 -6.98
CA VAL A 32 -10.45 5.72 -6.81
C VAL A 32 -9.02 6.05 -6.38
N GLY A 33 -8.40 7.06 -7.01
CA GLY A 33 -7.08 7.54 -6.61
C GLY A 33 -7.05 8.14 -5.21
N ALA A 34 -8.12 8.84 -4.80
CA ALA A 34 -8.24 9.37 -3.43
C ALA A 34 -8.32 8.24 -2.39
N VAL A 35 -9.13 7.21 -2.65
CA VAL A 35 -9.24 6.02 -1.77
C VAL A 35 -7.93 5.27 -1.69
N GLU A 36 -7.22 5.13 -2.81
CA GLU A 36 -5.89 4.54 -2.85
C GLU A 36 -4.89 5.33 -1.99
N GLY A 37 -4.83 6.66 -2.15
CA GLY A 37 -3.96 7.53 -1.35
C GLY A 37 -4.26 7.47 0.16
N ILE A 38 -5.55 7.47 0.54
CA ILE A 38 -5.96 7.28 1.94
C ILE A 38 -5.54 5.90 2.46
N SER A 39 -5.60 4.87 1.62
CA SER A 39 -5.19 3.51 1.99
C SER A 39 -3.68 3.42 2.28
N TYR A 40 -2.84 4.04 1.44
CA TYR A 40 -1.39 4.16 1.73
C TYR A 40 -1.12 4.90 3.04
N LEU A 41 -1.81 6.03 3.26
CA LEU A 41 -1.66 6.81 4.50
C LEU A 41 -2.05 5.98 5.73
N ALA A 42 -3.14 5.22 5.65
CA ALA A 42 -3.61 4.35 6.71
C ALA A 42 -2.63 3.22 7.03
N ILE A 43 -2.06 2.56 6.01
CA ILE A 43 -1.06 1.50 6.18
C ILE A 43 0.20 2.04 6.85
N VAL A 44 0.72 3.18 6.39
CA VAL A 44 1.89 3.82 6.99
C VAL A 44 1.61 4.21 8.44
N GLY A 45 0.45 4.80 8.73
CA GLY A 45 0.05 5.18 10.08
C GLY A 45 -0.06 3.99 11.03
N ILE A 46 -0.73 2.91 10.61
CA ILE A 46 -0.87 1.68 11.42
C ILE A 46 0.48 1.02 11.64
N THR A 47 1.32 0.94 10.60
CA THR A 47 2.64 0.31 10.71
C THR A 47 3.58 1.11 11.60
N ALA A 48 3.59 2.44 11.46
CA ALA A 48 4.38 3.33 12.31
C ALA A 48 3.93 3.23 13.77
N TYR A 49 2.63 3.22 14.03
CA TYR A 49 2.08 3.03 15.37
C TYR A 49 2.46 1.66 15.95
N SER A 50 2.45 0.61 15.14
CA SER A 50 2.92 -0.73 15.53
C SER A 50 4.39 -0.75 15.90
N LEU A 51 5.25 -0.16 15.07
CA LEU A 51 6.68 -0.03 15.35
C LEU A 51 6.92 0.72 16.66
N VAL A 52 6.29 1.89 16.85
CA VAL A 52 6.42 2.69 18.08
C VAL A 52 5.96 1.90 19.31
N THR A 53 4.86 1.16 19.20
CA THR A 53 4.34 0.34 20.29
C THR A 53 5.31 -0.79 20.60
N LYS A 54 5.82 -1.49 19.58
CA LYS A 54 6.82 -2.55 19.69
C LYS A 54 8.13 -2.08 20.31
N PHE A 55 8.60 -0.88 19.96
CA PHE A 55 9.78 -0.28 20.59
C PHE A 55 9.56 0.07 22.06
N ARG A 56 8.33 0.45 22.46
CA ARG A 56 8.02 0.85 23.83
C ARG A 56 7.65 -0.31 24.76
N THR A 57 6.98 -1.34 24.24
CA THR A 57 6.41 -2.42 25.05
C THR A 57 7.05 -3.79 24.77
N GLY A 58 7.90 -3.88 23.74
CA GLY A 58 8.45 -5.15 23.25
C GLY A 58 7.45 -6.02 22.49
N SER A 59 6.18 -5.59 22.36
CA SER A 59 5.11 -6.34 21.69
C SER A 59 4.39 -5.46 20.66
N GLY A 60 3.91 -6.07 19.56
CA GLY A 60 3.11 -5.38 18.53
C GLY A 60 1.74 -4.89 19.05
N LEU A 61 0.85 -4.45 18.17
CA LEU A 61 -0.48 -4.02 18.60
C LEU A 61 -1.23 -5.17 19.28
N PRO A 62 -2.04 -4.87 20.31
CA PRO A 62 -2.95 -5.85 20.88
C PRO A 62 -3.90 -6.35 19.77
N ALA A 63 -4.01 -7.68 19.65
CA ALA A 63 -4.78 -8.33 18.58
C ALA A 63 -6.29 -7.95 18.57
N GLY A 64 -6.78 -7.35 19.66
CA GLY A 64 -8.15 -6.88 19.80
C GLY A 64 -9.18 -8.02 19.85
N PRO A 65 -10.46 -7.69 20.05
CA PRO A 65 -11.52 -8.70 19.99
C PRO A 65 -11.55 -9.37 18.62
N ALA A 66 -11.59 -10.71 18.61
CA ALA A 66 -11.49 -11.59 17.44
C ALA A 66 -10.18 -11.56 16.63
N GLY A 67 -9.08 -10.96 17.14
CA GLY A 67 -7.76 -11.02 16.49
C GLY A 67 -7.62 -10.15 15.23
N VAL A 68 -8.64 -9.36 14.90
CA VAL A 68 -8.73 -8.58 13.64
C VAL A 68 -7.64 -7.51 13.56
N LEU A 69 -7.17 -6.97 14.69
CA LEU A 69 -6.09 -6.00 14.72
C LEU A 69 -4.73 -6.65 14.41
N GLY A 70 -4.51 -7.89 14.85
CA GLY A 70 -3.29 -8.64 14.54
C GLY A 70 -3.20 -8.99 13.05
N VAL A 71 -4.32 -9.40 12.44
CA VAL A 71 -4.40 -9.64 10.98
C VAL A 71 -4.19 -8.34 10.19
N ALA A 72 -4.79 -7.23 10.65
CA ALA A 72 -4.59 -5.93 10.03
C ALA A 72 -3.11 -5.48 10.09
N GLU A 73 -2.44 -5.66 11.24
CA GLU A 73 -1.01 -5.36 11.37
C GLU A 73 -0.16 -6.18 10.39
N GLY A 74 -0.35 -7.51 10.36
CA GLY A 74 0.39 -8.39 9.46
C GLY A 74 0.20 -8.05 7.98
N LEU A 75 -1.04 -7.73 7.58
CA LEU A 75 -1.33 -7.30 6.20
C LEU A 75 -0.73 -5.94 5.88
N CYS A 76 -0.70 -4.98 6.81
CA CYS A 76 -0.05 -3.69 6.61
C CYS A 76 1.47 -3.86 6.40
N PHE A 77 2.14 -4.69 7.22
CA PHE A 77 3.55 -5.01 7.02
C PHE A 77 3.80 -5.69 5.67
N THR A 78 2.94 -6.65 5.29
CA THR A 78 3.04 -7.35 4.01
C THR A 78 2.87 -6.39 2.83
N ALA A 79 1.91 -5.46 2.92
CA ALA A 79 1.72 -4.42 1.91
C ALA A 79 2.96 -3.54 1.78
N ILE A 80 3.56 -3.06 2.89
CA ILE A 80 4.81 -2.27 2.82
C ILE A 80 5.95 -3.05 2.16
N VAL A 81 6.15 -4.32 2.53
CA VAL A 81 7.20 -5.15 1.94
C VAL A 81 6.94 -5.36 0.45
N THR A 82 5.69 -5.62 0.07
CA THR A 82 5.30 -5.80 -1.33
C THR A 82 5.52 -4.53 -2.13
N GLY A 83 5.11 -3.36 -1.62
CA GLY A 83 5.38 -2.06 -2.22
C GLY A 83 6.86 -1.78 -2.44
N LEU A 84 7.72 -2.11 -1.47
CA LEU A 84 9.18 -1.99 -1.64
C LEU A 84 9.73 -2.91 -2.73
N VAL A 85 9.21 -4.14 -2.83
CA VAL A 85 9.60 -5.09 -3.88
C VAL A 85 9.13 -4.60 -5.26
N VAL A 86 7.88 -4.11 -5.36
CA VAL A 86 7.34 -3.52 -6.60
C VAL A 86 8.15 -2.31 -7.02
N LEU A 87 8.50 -1.42 -6.09
CA LEU A 87 9.37 -0.27 -6.35
C LEU A 87 10.75 -0.72 -6.84
N GLY A 88 11.35 -1.73 -6.22
CA GLY A 88 12.61 -2.31 -6.68
C GLY A 88 12.54 -2.80 -8.13
N PHE A 89 11.47 -3.52 -8.47
CA PHE A 89 11.23 -3.94 -9.85
C PHE A 89 11.03 -2.77 -10.80
N GLN A 90 10.29 -1.74 -10.42
CA GLN A 90 10.11 -0.55 -11.27
C GLN A 90 11.44 0.15 -11.58
N VAL A 91 12.31 0.28 -10.58
CA VAL A 91 13.62 0.89 -10.74
C VAL A 91 14.51 0.04 -11.65
N VAL A 92 14.44 -1.30 -11.54
CA VAL A 92 15.24 -2.21 -12.38
C VAL A 92 14.71 -2.30 -13.81
N ASP A 93 13.40 -2.40 -13.99
CA ASP A 93 12.77 -2.64 -15.29
C ASP A 93 12.63 -1.34 -16.11
N TYR A 94 12.38 -0.20 -15.45
CA TYR A 94 12.05 1.06 -16.11
C TYR A 94 13.00 2.22 -15.79
N GLY A 95 13.80 2.13 -14.72
CA GLY A 95 14.74 3.18 -14.32
C GLY A 95 14.08 4.40 -13.65
N TYR A 96 12.76 4.40 -13.48
CA TYR A 96 12.01 5.46 -12.78
C TYR A 96 10.75 4.90 -12.11
N ILE A 97 10.19 5.66 -11.16
CA ILE A 97 8.92 5.33 -10.50
C ILE A 97 7.79 5.88 -11.38
N PRO A 98 6.95 5.04 -12.00
CA PRO A 98 5.83 5.50 -12.82
C PRO A 98 4.89 6.37 -11.97
N ASN A 99 4.45 7.48 -12.55
CA ASN A 99 3.56 8.41 -11.88
C ASN A 99 2.12 7.89 -11.87
N ALA A 100 1.31 8.41 -10.94
CA ALA A 100 -0.10 8.05 -10.81
C ALA A 100 -1.01 8.62 -11.91
N VAL A 101 -0.48 9.46 -12.81
CA VAL A 101 -1.24 10.11 -13.89
C VAL A 101 -0.60 9.79 -15.23
N PRO A 102 -1.37 9.46 -16.29
CA PRO A 102 -0.80 9.24 -17.61
C PRO A 102 0.11 10.41 -18.00
N MET A 103 1.34 10.11 -18.41
CA MET A 103 2.29 11.11 -18.88
C MET A 103 2.70 10.78 -20.31
N GLU A 104 2.80 11.81 -21.14
CA GLU A 104 3.27 11.66 -22.53
C GLU A 104 4.66 11.03 -22.54
N GLY A 105 4.78 9.83 -23.12
CA GLY A 105 6.01 9.03 -23.14
C GLY A 105 6.19 8.05 -21.96
N GLY A 106 5.23 7.96 -21.04
CA GLY A 106 5.17 6.91 -20.02
C GLY A 106 4.52 5.63 -20.54
N MET A 107 4.62 4.54 -19.79
CA MET A 107 3.99 3.24 -20.12
C MET A 107 2.47 3.31 -20.24
N CYS A 108 1.85 4.28 -19.56
CA CYS A 108 0.42 4.53 -19.58
C CYS A 108 0.14 5.65 -20.60
N SER A 109 0.16 5.29 -21.89
CA SER A 109 -0.25 6.14 -23.02
C SER A 109 -1.70 5.89 -23.39
#